data_AF-A0A254RT86-F1
#
_entry.id   AF-A0A254RT86-F1
#
_cell.length_a   1.000
_cell.length_b   1.000
_cell.length_c   1.000
_cell.angle_alpha   90.00
_cell.angle_beta   90.00
_cell.angle_gamma   90.00
#
_symmetry.space_group_name_H-M   'P 1'
#
loop_
_entity.id
_entity.type
_entity.pdbx_description
1 polymer ?
#
loop_
_entity_poly.entity_id
_entity_poly.type
_entity_poly.pdbx_seq_one_letter_code
_entity_poly.pdbx_strand_id
1 'polypeptide(L)' 'MPNFDYSDIIDLPYPRNDWNFLIKHPRMSMEDRAKIFHPFAALRGHAEALGATAERKQEAVANELTLDENF' A
#
# COMPACT_ATOMS: atom_id res chain seq x y z
N MET A 1 37.04 -10.85 6.30
CA MET A 1 35.83 -10.31 5.64
C MET A 1 36.02 -10.46 4.14
N PRO A 2 35.00 -10.85 3.36
CA PRO A 2 35.13 -10.89 1.92
C PRO A 2 35.41 -9.47 1.39
N ASN A 3 36.39 -9.34 0.49
CA ASN A 3 36.60 -8.10 -0.25
C ASN A 3 35.64 -8.13 -1.45
N PHE A 4 34.65 -7.25 -1.45
CA PHE A 4 33.75 -7.11 -2.59
C PHE A 4 34.34 -6.03 -3.50
N ASP A 5 34.80 -6.46 -4.67
CA ASP A 5 35.24 -5.55 -5.73
C ASP A 5 34.00 -5.03 -6.45
N TYR A 6 33.81 -3.71 -6.39
CA TYR A 6 32.72 -2.97 -7.04
C TYR A 6 33.26 -1.96 -8.06
N SER A 7 34.52 -2.10 -8.46
CA SER A 7 35.19 -1.16 -9.36
C SER A 7 34.49 -1.00 -10.72
N ASP A 8 33.72 -2.01 -11.13
CA ASP A 8 32.91 -2.02 -12.35
C ASP A 8 31.63 -1.17 -12.25
N ILE A 9 31.13 -0.89 -11.05
CA ILE A 9 29.85 -0.18 -10.84
C ILE A 9 29.93 1.11 -10.03
N ILE A 10 31.01 1.34 -9.27
CA ILE A 10 31.07 2.44 -8.29
C ILE A 10 31.06 3.84 -8.92
N ASP A 11 31.65 3.97 -10.11
CA ASP A 11 31.76 5.25 -10.84
C ASP A 11 30.68 5.41 -11.94
N LEU A 12 29.73 4.47 -12.03
CA LEU A 12 28.68 4.55 -13.04
C LEU A 12 27.74 5.74 -12.78
N PRO A 13 27.37 6.48 -13.84
CA PRO A 13 26.41 7.57 -13.69
C PRO A 13 25.04 7.01 -13.31
N TYR A 14 24.34 7.73 -12.43
CA TYR A 14 22.95 7.38 -12.11
C TYR A 14 22.09 7.41 -13.39
N PRO A 15 21.28 6.37 -13.69
CA PRO A 15 20.56 6.20 -14.97
C PRO A 15 19.33 7.11 -15.08
N ARG A 16 19.51 8.41 -14.84
CA ARG A 16 18.44 9.43 -14.81
C ARG A 16 17.84 9.70 -16.19
N ASN A 17 18.62 9.48 -17.24
CA ASN A 17 18.27 9.76 -18.64
C ASN A 17 18.14 8.48 -19.48
N ASP A 18 18.36 7.30 -18.89
CA ASP A 18 18.13 6.04 -19.59
C ASP A 18 16.63 5.78 -19.64
N TRP A 19 16.07 5.93 -20.84
CA TRP A 19 14.65 5.74 -21.11
C TRP A 19 14.17 4.33 -20.71
N ASN A 20 15.00 3.30 -20.90
CA ASN A 20 14.67 1.93 -20.54
C ASN A 20 14.56 1.77 -19.00
N PHE A 21 15.44 2.45 -18.26
CA PHE A 21 15.39 2.48 -16.80
C PHE A 21 14.15 3.25 -16.29
N LEU A 22 13.85 4.41 -16.88
CA LEU A 22 12.74 5.27 -16.45
C LEU A 22 11.35 4.66 -16.70
N ILE A 23 11.17 3.91 -17.80
CA ILE A 23 9.92 3.16 -18.04
C ILE A 23 9.73 2.08 -16.99
N LYS A 24 10.79 1.33 -16.69
CA LYS A 24 10.73 0.22 -15.73
C LYS A 24 10.54 0.70 -14.29
N HIS A 25 11.12 1.85 -13.96
CA HIS A 25 11.10 2.45 -12.62
C HIS A 25 10.66 3.91 -12.69
N PRO A 26 9.37 4.18 -12.92
CA PRO A 26 8.86 5.54 -12.99
C PRO A 26 9.06 6.27 -11.66
N ARG A 27 9.39 7.56 -11.72
CA ARG A 27 9.55 8.37 -10.51
C ARG A 27 8.18 8.61 -9.87
N MET A 28 8.10 8.33 -8.58
CA MET A 28 6.91 8.66 -7.78
C MET A 28 6.71 10.18 -7.71
N SER A 29 5.46 10.62 -7.84
CA SER A 29 5.08 12.03 -7.73
C SER A 29 5.37 12.60 -6.33
N MET A 30 5.50 13.93 -6.19
CA MET A 30 5.70 14.54 -4.86
C MET A 30 4.49 14.32 -3.93
N GLU A 31 3.28 14.33 -4.49
CA GLU A 31 2.04 14.07 -3.74
C GLU A 31 2.00 12.65 -3.18
N ASP A 32 2.32 11.64 -4.00
CA ASP A 32 2.36 10.24 -3.55
C ASP A 32 3.47 10.00 -2.53
N ARG A 33 4.61 10.68 -2.68
CA ARG A 33 5.68 10.66 -1.67
C ARG A 33 5.21 11.27 -0.34
N ALA A 34 4.40 12.33 -0.37
CA ALA A 34 3.86 12.94 0.84
C ALA A 34 2.91 12.00 1.59
N LYS A 35 2.18 11.13 0.88
CA LYS A 35 1.30 10.12 1.49
C LYS A 35 2.06 9.13 2.38
N ILE A 36 3.33 8.80 2.07
CA ILE A 36 4.18 7.90 2.87
C ILE A 36 4.42 8.46 4.28
N PHE A 37 4.55 9.79 4.40
CA PHE A 37 4.88 10.47 5.66
C PHE A 37 3.67 11.13 6.33
N HIS A 38 2.48 11.01 5.74
CA HIS A 38 1.31 11.62 6.31
C HIS A 38 0.88 10.78 7.53
N PRO A 39 0.94 11.32 8.77
CA PRO A 39 0.75 10.57 10.01
C PRO A 39 -0.64 9.91 10.12
N PHE A 40 -1.56 10.29 9.24
CA PHE A 40 -2.95 9.83 9.21
C PHE A 40 -3.45 9.42 7.81
N ALA A 41 -2.56 9.14 6.83
CA ALA A 41 -3.03 8.72 5.50
C ALA A 41 -3.89 7.45 5.54
N ALA A 42 -3.60 6.53 6.45
CA ALA A 42 -4.41 5.34 6.71
C ALA A 42 -5.73 5.62 7.46
N LEU A 43 -5.88 6.79 8.11
CA LEU A 43 -7.11 7.14 8.85
C LEU A 43 -8.18 7.77 7.96
N ARG A 44 -7.83 8.31 6.79
CA ARG A 44 -8.83 8.78 5.82
C ARG A 44 -9.50 7.54 5.22
N GLY A 45 -10.76 7.29 5.57
CA GLY A 45 -11.50 6.07 5.22
C GLY A 45 -11.47 4.97 6.29
N HIS A 46 -10.69 5.10 7.38
CA HIS A 46 -10.71 4.13 8.49
C HIS A 46 -12.06 4.14 9.23
N ALA A 47 -12.61 5.33 9.48
CA ALA A 47 -13.94 5.46 10.09
C ALA A 47 -15.03 4.82 9.22
N GLU A 48 -14.93 4.96 7.90
CA GLU A 48 -15.83 4.33 6.92
C GLU A 48 -15.66 2.81 6.88
N ALA A 49 -14.43 2.30 6.91
CA ALA A 49 -14.13 0.87 6.97
C ALA A 49 -14.61 0.21 8.28
N LEU A 50 -14.52 0.92 9.41
CA LEU A 50 -15.09 0.49 10.69
C LEU A 50 -16.63 0.39 10.60
N GLY A 51 -17.29 1.38 10.00
CA GLY A 51 -18.74 1.37 9.74
C GLY A 51 -19.16 0.18 8.89
N ALA A 52 -18.54 -0.02 7.73
CA ALA A 52 -18.83 -1.14 6.84
C ALA A 52 -18.58 -2.52 7.49
N THR A 53 -17.63 -2.60 8.43
CA THR A 53 -17.36 -3.84 9.17
C THR A 53 -18.40 -4.09 10.26
N ALA A 54 -18.89 -3.04 10.92
CA ALA A 54 -19.98 -3.13 11.89
C ALA A 54 -21.29 -3.55 11.21
N GLU A 55 -21.63 -2.96 10.06
CA GLU A 55 -22.81 -3.31 9.27
C GLU A 55 -22.80 -4.79 8.86
N ARG A 56 -21.71 -5.27 8.24
CA ARG A 56 -21.59 -6.70 7.87
C ARG A 56 -21.73 -7.65 9.05
N LYS A 57 -21.24 -7.26 10.24
CA LYS A 57 -21.40 -8.05 11.46
C LYS A 57 -22.85 -8.11 11.90
N GLN A 58 -23.58 -6.99 11.84
CA GLN A 58 -25.00 -6.98 12.19
C GLN A 58 -25.83 -7.79 11.20
N GLU A 59 -25.54 -7.69 9.91
CA GLU A 59 -26.18 -8.52 8.88
C GLU A 59 -25.91 -10.01 9.08
N ALA A 60 -24.68 -10.39 9.42
CA ALA A 60 -24.34 -11.79 9.70
C ALA A 60 -25.11 -12.32 10.93
N VAL A 61 -25.15 -11.55 12.01
CA VAL A 61 -25.89 -11.93 13.23
C VAL A 61 -27.39 -12.00 12.96
N ALA A 62 -27.96 -11.06 12.20
CA ALA A 62 -29.36 -11.09 11.82
C ALA A 62 -29.68 -12.30 10.94
N ASN A 63 -28.83 -12.64 9.98
CA ASN A 63 -29.00 -13.83 9.15
C ASN A 63 -28.93 -15.11 9.99
N GLU A 64 -27.99 -15.22 10.92
CA GLU A 64 -27.92 -16.38 11.84
C GLU A 64 -29.20 -16.52 12.67
N LEU A 65 -29.68 -15.43 13.28
CA LEU A 65 -30.92 -15.42 14.06
C LEU A 65 -32.15 -15.78 13.22
N THR A 66 -32.24 -15.28 11.98
CA THR A 66 -33.37 -15.63 11.10
C THR A 66 -33.33 -17.07 10.59
N LEU A 67 -32.15 -17.70 10.53
CA LEU A 67 -32.02 -19.11 10.20
C LEU A 67 -32.48 -20.00 11.37
N ASP A 68 -32.21 -19.60 12.61
CA ASP A 68 -32.60 -20.33 13.83
C ASP A 68 -34.12 -20.28 14.08
N GLU A 69 -34.81 -19.19 13.70
CA GLU A 69 -36.27 -19.02 13.88
C GLU A 69 -37.13 -19.75 12.82
N ASN A 70 -36.51 -20.36 11.79
CA ASN A 70 -37.21 -21.04 10.69
C ASN A 70 -37.17 -22.59 10.79
N PHE A 71 -36.79 -23.15 11.95
CA PHE A 71 -36.81 -24.59 12.25
C PHE A 71 -37.82 -24.97 13.33
#